data_AF-L8M8N5-F1
#
_entry.id   AF-L8M8N5-F1
#
_cell.length_a   1.000
_cell.length_b   1.000
_cell.length_c   1.000
_cell.angle_alpha   90.00
_cell.angle_beta   90.00
_cell.angle_gamma   90.00
#
_symmetry.space_group_name_H-M   'P 1'
#
loop_
_entity.id
_entity.type
_entity.pdbx_description
1 polymer ?
#
loop_
_entity_poly.entity_id
_entity_poly.type
_entity_poly.pdbx_seq_one_letter_code
_entity_poly.pdbx_strand_id
1 'polypeptide(L)'
;MKKEKKKLLEMSDEDIDFSDIPELDESFFQNAKLVKRKPKTEAISIRVDTETLEWFRKTAKNNPEIREYQTLINDVLRTYVLHQTNK
;
A
#
# COMPACT_ATOMS: atom_id res chain seq x y z
N MET A 1 20.17 9.84 19.13
CA MET A 1 20.01 9.34 17.75
C MET A 1 21.10 8.39 17.27
N LYS A 2 22.41 8.73 17.20
CA LYS A 2 23.45 7.80 16.66
C LYS A 2 24.03 6.78 17.66
N LYS A 3 24.01 7.07 18.97
CA LYS A 3 24.68 6.24 20.00
C LYS A 3 23.92 4.95 20.33
N GLU A 4 22.58 5.00 20.36
CA GLU A 4 21.72 3.85 20.63
C GLU A 4 21.78 2.81 19.50
N LYS A 5 21.75 3.26 18.24
CA LYS A 5 21.78 2.38 17.08
C LYS A 5 23.10 1.60 16.95
N LYS A 6 24.22 2.18 17.38
CA LYS A 6 25.52 1.50 17.35
C LYS A 6 25.59 0.37 18.39
N LYS A 7 25.05 0.62 19.59
CA LYS A 7 24.95 -0.39 20.66
C LYS A 7 24.08 -1.58 20.27
N LEU A 8 22.98 -1.34 19.55
CA LEU A 8 22.10 -2.40 19.00
C LEU A 8 22.78 -3.25 17.91
N LEU A 9 23.73 -2.69 17.16
CA LEU A 9 24.46 -3.42 16.11
C LEU A 9 25.62 -4.27 16.65
N GLU A 10 26.09 -3.98 17.87
CA GLU A 10 27.19 -4.67 18.55
C GLU A 10 26.68 -5.71 19.56
N MET A 11 25.36 -5.82 19.75
CA MET A 11 24.71 -6.78 20.63
C MET A 11 24.57 -8.13 19.91
N SER A 12 24.91 -9.23 20.59
CA SER A 12 24.69 -10.58 20.06
C SER A 12 23.21 -10.93 20.15
N ASP A 13 22.75 -11.84 19.27
CA ASP A 13 21.36 -12.29 19.26
C ASP A 13 20.92 -12.92 20.59
N GLU A 14 21.86 -13.44 21.38
CA GLU A 14 21.65 -14.04 22.70
C GLU A 14 21.28 -13.02 23.79
N ASP A 15 21.68 -11.75 23.62
CA ASP A 15 21.37 -10.65 24.55
C ASP A 15 20.04 -9.95 24.19
N ILE A 16 19.33 -10.40 23.15
CA ILE A 16 18.02 -9.89 22.77
C ILE A 16 16.98 -10.44 23.76
N ASP A 17 16.32 -9.54 24.49
CA ASP A 17 15.22 -9.88 25.38
C ASP A 17 13.94 -10.14 24.56
N PHE A 18 13.45 -11.38 24.62
CA PHE A 18 12.18 -11.81 23.99
C PHE A 18 11.04 -11.97 25.01
N SER A 19 11.20 -11.45 26.24
CA SER A 19 10.19 -11.60 27.29
C SER A 19 8.84 -10.96 26.97
N ASP A 20 8.81 -9.97 26.09
CA ASP A 20 7.61 -9.24 25.65
C ASP A 20 6.98 -9.81 24.37
N ILE A 21 7.76 -10.53 23.56
CA ILE A 21 7.35 -11.09 22.27
C ILE A 21 7.75 -12.57 22.24
N PRO A 22 6.88 -13.47 22.70
CA PRO A 22 7.16 -14.90 22.65
C PRO A 22 7.33 -15.37 21.19
N GLU A 23 8.14 -16.42 21.01
CA GLU A 23 8.37 -17.00 19.69
C GLU A 23 7.06 -17.42 19.02
N LEU A 24 6.93 -17.12 17.72
CA LEU A 24 5.75 -17.46 16.93
C LEU A 24 5.75 -18.96 16.66
N ASP A 25 5.05 -19.71 17.50
CA ASP A 25 4.92 -21.16 17.39
C ASP A 25 3.77 -21.57 16.44
N GLU A 26 3.64 -22.86 16.17
CA GLU A 26 2.55 -23.38 15.34
C GLU A 26 1.17 -23.01 15.91
N SER A 27 1.03 -22.86 17.23
CA SER A 27 -0.22 -22.50 17.90
C SER A 27 -0.68 -21.07 17.59
N PHE A 28 0.27 -20.14 17.42
CA PHE A 28 0.01 -18.79 16.91
C PHE A 28 -0.61 -18.84 15.51
N PHE A 29 -0.06 -19.68 14.63
CA PHE A 29 -0.54 -19.82 13.26
C PHE A 29 -1.88 -20.56 13.16
N GLN A 30 -2.23 -21.43 14.10
CA GLN A 30 -3.54 -22.12 14.12
C GLN A 30 -4.72 -21.14 14.21
N ASN A 31 -4.54 -20.01 14.91
CA ASN A 31 -5.58 -18.99 15.09
C ASN A 31 -5.36 -17.74 14.22
N ALA A 32 -4.27 -17.71 13.45
CA ALA A 32 -3.93 -16.57 12.61
C ALA A 32 -4.97 -16.43 11.49
N LYS A 33 -5.81 -15.40 11.59
CA LYS A 33 -6.74 -15.05 10.52
C LYS A 33 -5.96 -14.44 9.36
N LEU A 34 -5.84 -15.19 8.26
CA LEU A 34 -5.35 -14.66 6.99
C LEU A 34 -6.29 -13.54 6.52
N VAL A 35 -5.88 -12.29 6.76
CA VAL A 35 -6.51 -11.13 6.14
C VAL A 35 -6.08 -11.12 4.68
N LYS A 36 -6.84 -11.82 3.83
CA LYS A 36 -6.75 -11.62 2.39
C LYS A 36 -7.03 -10.14 2.14
N ARG A 37 -6.00 -9.38 1.75
CA ARG A 37 -6.20 -8.05 1.17
C ARG A 37 -7.13 -8.28 -0.02
N LYS A 38 -8.42 -7.95 0.13
CA LYS A 38 -9.32 -7.91 -1.01
C LYS A 38 -8.65 -6.98 -2.02
N PRO A 39 -8.36 -7.40 -3.26
CA PRO A 39 -8.06 -6.43 -4.29
C PRO A 39 -9.34 -5.59 -4.42
N LYS A 40 -9.33 -4.38 -3.85
CA LYS A 40 -10.50 -3.47 -3.86
C LYS A 40 -10.80 -2.91 -5.25
N THR A 41 -10.16 -3.44 -6.28
CA THR A 41 -10.17 -2.95 -7.65
C THR A 41 -10.43 -4.11 -8.58
N GLU A 42 -11.56 -4.08 -9.28
CA GLU A 42 -11.87 -5.01 -10.35
C GLU A 42 -11.23 -4.50 -11.65
N ALA A 43 -10.53 -5.37 -12.37
CA ALA A 43 -9.95 -5.05 -13.66
C ALA A 43 -11.03 -5.12 -14.74
N ILE A 44 -11.56 -3.96 -15.13
CA ILE A 44 -12.57 -3.83 -16.18
C ILE A 44 -11.99 -3.12 -17.41
N SER A 45 -12.39 -3.57 -18.60
CA SER A 45 -12.04 -2.92 -19.86
C SER A 45 -13.06 -1.81 -20.16
N ILE A 46 -12.70 -0.57 -19.88
CA ILE A 46 -13.51 0.60 -20.23
C ILE A 46 -12.99 1.26 -21.51
N ARG A 47 -13.91 1.81 -22.32
CA ARG A 47 -13.53 2.66 -23.45
C ARG A 47 -13.41 4.09 -22.95
N VAL A 48 -12.26 4.69 -23.20
CA VAL A 48 -11.96 6.10 -22.90
C VAL A 48 -11.46 6.73 -24.18
N ASP A 49 -11.85 7.98 -24.43
CA ASP A 49 -11.39 8.71 -25.60
C ASP A 49 -9.86 8.85 -25.62
N THR A 50 -9.28 8.80 -26.83
CA THR A 50 -7.82 8.78 -27.01
C THR A 50 -7.16 10.02 -26.42
N GLU A 51 -7.74 11.21 -26.62
CA GLU A 51 -7.22 12.47 -26.08
C GLU A 51 -7.20 12.47 -24.54
N THR A 52 -8.29 12.01 -23.92
CA THR A 52 -8.40 11.88 -22.47
C THR A 52 -7.36 10.90 -21.93
N LEU A 53 -7.20 9.74 -22.58
CA LEU A 53 -6.21 8.74 -22.17
C LEU A 53 -4.77 9.27 -22.29
N GLU A 54 -4.46 9.99 -23.36
CA GLU A 54 -3.14 10.60 -23.54
C GLU A 54 -2.85 11.66 -22.47
N TRP A 55 -3.84 12.47 -22.12
CA TRP A 55 -3.70 13.42 -21.03
C TRP A 55 -3.35 12.73 -19.71
N PHE A 56 -4.08 11.67 -19.33
CA PHE A 56 -3.79 10.90 -18.12
C PHE A 56 -2.39 10.27 -18.14
N ARG A 57 -1.93 9.77 -19.28
CA ARG A 57 -0.57 9.21 -19.45
C ARG A 57 0.51 10.28 -19.27
N LYS A 58 0.35 11.44 -19.89
CA LYS A 58 1.28 12.58 -19.76
C LYS A 58 1.32 13.08 -18.32
N THR A 59 0.16 13.26 -17.70
CA THR A 59 0.04 13.69 -16.30
C THR A 59 0.73 12.71 -15.36
N ALA A 60 0.46 11.40 -15.44
CA ALA A 60 1.11 10.43 -14.58
C ALA A 60 2.64 10.42 -14.76
N LYS A 61 3.14 10.52 -16.00
CA LYS A 61 4.59 10.57 -16.27
C LYS A 61 5.27 11.80 -15.66
N ASN A 62 4.57 12.93 -15.61
CA ASN A 62 5.12 14.20 -15.13
C ASN A 62 4.97 14.38 -13.61
N ASN A 63 4.26 13.48 -12.92
CA ASN A 63 4.01 13.56 -11.48
C ASN A 63 4.72 12.41 -10.74
N PRO A 64 5.77 12.70 -9.96
CA PRO A 64 6.55 11.66 -9.28
C PRO A 64 5.78 10.92 -8.16
N GLU A 65 4.66 11.49 -7.69
CA GLU A 65 3.79 10.85 -6.70
C GLU A 65 2.80 9.85 -7.33
N ILE A 66 2.56 9.93 -8.64
CA ILE A 66 1.57 9.11 -9.35
C ILE A 66 2.28 7.93 -9.99
N ARG A 67 1.99 6.72 -9.50
CA ARG A 67 2.62 5.48 -10.00
C ARG A 67 2.25 5.17 -11.44
N GLU A 68 0.95 5.25 -11.77
CA GLU A 68 0.42 4.86 -13.08
C GLU A 68 -0.80 5.70 -13.44
N TYR A 69 -1.02 5.89 -14.74
CA TYR A 69 -2.21 6.60 -15.25
C TYR A 69 -3.52 5.89 -14.87
N GLN A 70 -3.50 4.56 -14.68
CA GLN A 70 -4.65 3.79 -14.20
C GLN A 70 -5.04 4.18 -12.77
N THR A 71 -4.06 4.43 -11.90
CA THR A 71 -4.30 4.89 -10.52
C THR A 71 -4.95 6.27 -10.53
N LEU A 72 -4.44 7.17 -11.36
CA LEU A 72 -4.98 8.53 -11.50
C LEU A 72 -6.42 8.53 -12.04
N ILE A 73 -6.73 7.69 -13.04
CA ILE A 73 -8.10 7.52 -13.54
C ILE A 73 -9.03 7.07 -12.41
N ASN A 74 -8.62 6.09 -11.62
CA ASN A 74 -9.43 5.59 -10.51
C ASN A 74 -9.68 6.66 -9.43
N ASP A 75 -8.67 7.47 -9.09
CA ASP A 75 -8.81 8.55 -8.10
C ASP A 75 -9.76 9.65 -8.57
N VAL A 76 -9.72 10.00 -9.86
CA VAL A 76 -10.67 10.96 -10.46
C VAL A 76 -12.09 10.42 -10.41
N LEU A 77 -12.29 9.17 -10.83
CA LEU A 77 -13.61 8.51 -10.79
C LEU A 77 -14.16 8.45 -9.36
N ARG A 78 -13.32 8.10 -8.39
CA ARG A 78 -13.68 8.06 -6.98
C ARG A 78 -14.10 9.44 -6.46
N THR A 79 -13.34 10.47 -6.79
CA THR A 79 -13.63 11.86 -6.39
C THR A 79 -14.97 12.32 -6.96
N TYR A 80 -15.22 12.01 -8.24
CA TYR A 80 -16.49 12.31 -8.89
C TYR A 80 -17.68 11.63 -8.19
N VAL A 81 -17.59 10.34 -7.89
CA VAL A 81 -18.64 9.59 -7.18
C VAL A 81 -18.88 10.16 -5.78
N LEU A 82 -17.82 10.48 -5.04
CA LEU A 82 -17.94 11.10 -3.71
C LEU A 82 -18.64 12.46 -3.77
N HIS A 83 -18.28 13.30 -4.74
CA HIS A 83 -18.92 14.58 -4.94
C HIS A 83 -20.39 14.46 -5.32
N GLN A 84 -20.76 13.44 -6.10
CA GLN A 84 -22.14 13.20 -6.49
C GLN A 84 -23.00 12.61 -5.36
N THR A 85 -22.40 11.84 -4.46
CA THR A 85 -23.10 11.20 -3.32
C THR A 85 -23.30 12.17 -2.16
N ASN A 86 -22.44 13.17 -2.02
CA ASN A 86 -22.52 14.19 -0.97
C ASN A 86 -23.36 15.42 -1.39
N LYS A 87 -24.14 15.31 -2.47
CA LYS A 87 -25.17 16.27 -2.89
C LYS A 87 -26.54 15.75 -2.53
#